data_AF-A0A833HB29-F1
#
_entry.id   AF-A0A833HB29-F1
#
_cell.length_a   1.000
_cell.length_b   1.000
_cell.length_c   1.000
_cell.angle_alpha   90.00
_cell.angle_beta   90.00
_cell.angle_gamma   90.00
#
_symmetry.space_group_name_H-M   'P 1'
#
loop_
_entity.id
_entity.type
_entity.pdbx_description
1 polymer ?
#
loop_
_entity_poly.entity_id
_entity_poly.type
_entity_poly.pdbx_seq_one_letter_code
_entity_poly.pdbx_strand_id
1 'polypeptide(L)'
;MKVRPETLAALEWPSLVALFADEARTDLGAAHFAALAPAADADELGRRRAGFEEAARLGTDGPLVPAFGESFAPLLARLESARPPLAGPEILALARLLTAGGEAIARVRGAEPPCPE
;
A
#
# COMPACT_ATOMS: atom_id res chain seq x y z
N MET A 1 -11.99 9.37 -17.26
CA MET A 1 -11.45 9.33 -18.65
C MET A 1 -11.23 7.86 -18.96
N LYS A 2 -11.96 7.27 -19.92
CA LYS A 2 -11.79 5.84 -20.23
C LYS A 2 -10.52 5.64 -21.04
N VAL A 3 -9.47 5.11 -20.41
CA VAL A 3 -8.25 4.68 -21.12
C VAL A 3 -8.59 3.40 -21.88
N ARG A 4 -8.36 3.42 -23.20
CA ARG A 4 -8.64 2.26 -24.04
C ARG A 4 -7.60 1.14 -23.80
N PRO A 5 -7.97 -0.14 -23.93
CA PRO A 5 -7.02 -1.25 -23.74
C PRO A 5 -5.78 -1.15 -24.62
N GLU A 6 -5.91 -0.66 -25.85
CA GLU A 6 -4.79 -0.48 -26.79
C GLU A 6 -3.81 0.59 -26.29
N THR A 7 -4.32 1.62 -25.61
CA THR A 7 -3.48 2.64 -24.97
C THR A 7 -2.69 2.05 -23.81
N LEU A 8 -3.29 1.16 -23.01
CA LEU A 8 -2.58 0.48 -21.91
C LEU A 8 -1.51 -0.47 -22.43
N ALA A 9 -1.80 -1.19 -23.52
CA ALA A 9 -0.82 -2.04 -24.18
C ALA A 9 0.35 -1.22 -24.75
N ALA A 10 0.07 -0.10 -25.42
CA ALA A 10 1.09 0.77 -25.99
C ALA A 10 1.97 1.45 -24.94
N LEU A 11 1.44 1.68 -23.73
CA LEU A 11 2.18 2.21 -22.58
C LEU A 11 2.89 1.12 -21.78
N GLU A 12 2.78 -0.15 -22.18
CA GLU A 12 3.26 -1.30 -21.41
C GLU A 12 2.82 -1.24 -19.95
N TRP A 13 1.54 -0.90 -19.72
CA TRP A 13 1.01 -0.60 -18.38
C TRP A 13 1.39 -1.62 -17.30
N PRO A 14 1.28 -2.95 -17.53
CA PRO A 14 1.70 -3.95 -16.53
C PRO A 14 3.18 -3.83 -16.15
N SER A 15 4.07 -3.57 -17.11
CA SER A 15 5.50 -3.36 -16.88
C SER A 15 5.73 -2.08 -16.10
N LEU A 16 5.02 -1.00 -16.44
CA LEU A 16 5.12 0.28 -15.73
C LEU A 16 4.73 0.15 -14.25
N VAL A 17 3.60 -0.49 -13.95
CA VAL A 17 3.17 -0.67 -12.55
C VAL A 17 4.06 -1.65 -11.79
N ALA A 18 4.65 -2.64 -12.47
CA ALA A 18 5.60 -3.56 -11.86
C ALA A 18 6.87 -2.83 -11.37
N LEU A 19 7.36 -1.82 -12.08
CA LEU A 19 8.48 -0.99 -11.63
C LEU A 19 8.18 -0.28 -10.30
N PHE A 20 6.97 0.25 -10.14
CA PHE A 20 6.57 0.87 -8.87
C PHE A 20 6.28 -0.13 -7.76
N ALA A 21 5.79 -1.32 -8.12
CA ALA A 21 5.58 -2.41 -7.17
C ALA A 21 6.89 -2.91 -6.56
N ASP A 22 7.99 -2.90 -7.31
CA ASP A 22 9.33 -3.30 -6.83
C ASP A 22 9.89 -2.32 -5.77
N GLU A 23 9.49 -1.05 -5.85
CA GLU A 23 9.85 -0.01 -4.86
C GLU A 23 8.98 -0.08 -3.58
N ALA A 24 7.98 -0.95 -3.54
CA ALA A 24 7.12 -1.08 -2.37
C ALA A 24 7.87 -1.70 -1.19
N ARG A 25 7.66 -1.12 0.00
CA ARG A 25 8.32 -1.57 1.24
C ARG A 25 7.75 -2.88 1.81
N THR A 26 6.63 -3.36 1.28
CA THR A 26 5.95 -4.59 1.68
C THR A 26 5.37 -5.30 0.47
N ASP A 27 5.21 -6.61 0.57
CA ASP A 27 4.53 -7.43 -0.44
C ASP A 27 3.07 -7.03 -0.64
N LEU A 28 2.39 -6.58 0.42
CA LEU A 28 1.04 -6.02 0.35
C LEU A 28 1.01 -4.71 -0.47
N GLY A 29 1.99 -3.83 -0.26
CA GLY A 29 2.14 -2.61 -1.05
C GLY A 29 2.44 -2.92 -2.52
N ALA A 30 3.34 -3.87 -2.78
CA ALA A 30 3.68 -4.33 -4.13
C ALA A 30 2.43 -4.87 -4.85
N ALA A 31 1.66 -5.72 -4.18
CA ALA A 31 0.40 -6.25 -4.71
C ALA A 31 -0.63 -5.15 -5.00
N HIS A 32 -0.73 -4.14 -4.14
CA HIS A 32 -1.60 -2.99 -4.36
C HIS A 32 -1.19 -2.20 -5.63
N PHE A 33 0.10 -1.91 -5.79
CA PHE A 33 0.62 -1.23 -6.99
C PHE A 33 0.41 -2.06 -8.26
N ALA A 34 0.68 -3.37 -8.21
CA ALA A 34 0.49 -4.27 -9.34
C ALA A 34 -0.98 -4.36 -9.80
N ALA A 35 -1.93 -4.16 -8.87
CA ALA A 35 -3.36 -4.15 -9.16
C ALA A 35 -3.89 -2.77 -9.60
N LEU A 36 -3.05 -1.73 -9.69
CA LEU A 36 -3.50 -0.40 -10.08
C LEU A 36 -3.98 -0.38 -11.53
N ALA A 37 -5.26 -0.03 -11.69
CA ALA A 37 -5.84 0.38 -12.96
C ALA A 37 -5.89 1.92 -13.03
N PRO A 38 -5.90 2.52 -14.24
CA PRO A 38 -6.20 3.94 -14.40
C PRO A 38 -7.50 4.33 -13.69
N ALA A 39 -7.57 5.54 -13.15
CA ALA A 39 -8.80 6.07 -12.54
C ALA A 39 -9.95 6.10 -13.57
N ALA A 40 -11.13 5.68 -13.15
CA ALA A 40 -12.33 5.62 -13.99
C ALA A 40 -12.80 7.02 -14.40
N ASP A 41 -12.72 7.97 -13.46
CA ASP A 41 -13.17 9.36 -13.63
C ASP A 41 -12.26 10.38 -12.93
N ALA A 42 -12.61 11.66 -13.10
CA ALA A 42 -11.84 12.77 -12.56
C ALA A 42 -11.92 12.83 -11.03
N ASP A 43 -13.04 12.42 -10.43
CA ASP A 43 -13.24 12.45 -8.99
C ASP A 43 -12.40 11.38 -8.31
N GLU A 44 -12.34 10.17 -8.89
CA GLU A 44 -11.45 9.11 -8.45
C GLU A 44 -9.98 9.52 -8.58
N LEU A 45 -9.59 10.12 -9.70
CA LEU A 45 -8.24 10.65 -9.87
C LEU A 45 -7.93 11.71 -8.79
N GLY A 46 -8.87 12.61 -8.52
CA GLY A 46 -8.77 13.62 -7.47
C GLY A 46 -8.55 13.00 -6.09
N ARG A 47 -9.36 12.00 -5.71
CA ARG A 47 -9.22 11.28 -4.42
C ARG A 47 -7.87 10.58 -4.30
N ARG A 48 -7.45 9.84 -5.35
CA ARG A 48 -6.15 9.14 -5.34
C ARG A 48 -4.99 10.12 -5.24
N ARG A 49 -5.06 11.24 -5.96
CA ARG A 49 -4.04 12.30 -5.93
C ARG A 49 -3.95 12.94 -4.56
N ALA A 50 -5.08 13.33 -3.97
CA ALA A 50 -5.12 13.88 -2.62
C ALA A 50 -4.52 12.91 -1.60
N GLY A 51 -4.87 11.61 -1.67
CA GLY A 51 -4.28 10.59 -0.81
C GLY A 51 -2.77 10.43 -0.98
N PHE A 52 -2.26 10.52 -2.22
CA PHE A 52 -0.81 10.48 -2.48
C PHE A 52 -0.10 11.73 -1.95
N GLU A 53 -0.64 12.92 -2.21
CA GLU A 53 -0.06 14.19 -1.74
C GLU A 53 -0.01 14.22 -0.20
N GLU A 54 -1.04 13.69 0.45
CA GLU A 54 -1.11 13.53 1.89
C GLU A 54 -0.08 12.51 2.41
N ALA A 55 0.01 11.34 1.80
CA ALA A 55 1.03 10.34 2.16
C ALA A 55 2.46 10.85 1.95
N ALA A 56 2.71 11.63 0.89
CA ALA A 56 3.99 12.26 0.62
C ALA A 56 4.35 13.29 1.70
N ARG A 57 3.38 14.13 2.09
CA ARG A 57 3.53 15.10 3.19
C ARG A 57 3.86 14.42 4.52
N LEU A 58 3.13 13.37 4.87
CA LEU A 58 3.37 12.63 6.12
C LEU A 58 4.66 11.80 6.08
N GLY A 59 5.17 11.50 4.89
CA GLY A 59 6.43 10.79 4.65
C GLY A 59 7.69 11.65 4.77
N THR A 60 7.56 12.98 4.97
CA THR A 60 8.70 13.91 4.99
C THR A 60 9.70 13.59 6.10
N ASP A 61 9.21 13.16 7.27
CA ASP A 61 10.03 12.78 8.43
C ASP A 61 10.46 11.31 8.40
N GLY A 62 10.24 10.63 7.28
CA GLY A 62 10.52 9.22 7.09
C GLY A 62 9.28 8.42 6.68
N PRO A 63 9.50 7.16 6.28
CA PRO A 63 8.43 6.32 5.75
C PRO A 63 7.31 6.10 6.77
N LEU A 64 6.06 6.11 6.30
CA LEU A 64 4.88 5.75 7.09
C LEU A 64 4.85 4.27 7.47
N VAL A 65 5.33 3.42 6.56
CA VAL A 65 5.41 1.98 6.74
C VAL A 65 6.89 1.59 6.62
N PRO A 66 7.50 0.95 7.63
CA PRO A 66 8.88 0.51 7.54
C PRO A 66 9.02 -0.62 6.51
N ALA A 67 10.26 -0.87 6.07
CA ALA A 67 10.54 -2.07 5.30
C ALA A 67 10.49 -3.29 6.24
N PHE A 68 9.87 -4.36 5.77
CA PHE A 68 9.83 -5.64 6.48
C PHE A 68 10.61 -6.68 5.69
N GLY A 69 11.23 -7.63 6.39
CA GLY A 69 11.89 -8.77 5.73
C GLY A 69 10.92 -9.93 5.45
N GLU A 70 9.72 -9.84 6.01
CA GLU A 70 8.67 -10.84 5.99
C GLU A 70 7.62 -10.52 4.91
N SER A 71 7.11 -11.57 4.24
CA SER A 71 5.94 -11.47 3.36
C SER A 71 4.67 -11.69 4.18
N PHE A 72 3.77 -10.70 4.19
CA PHE A 72 2.56 -10.72 4.99
C PHE A 72 1.35 -11.31 4.28
N ALA A 73 1.27 -11.24 2.95
CA ALA A 73 0.12 -11.76 2.21
C ALA A 73 -0.16 -13.25 2.51
N PRO A 74 0.85 -14.15 2.54
CA PRO A 74 0.63 -15.56 2.91
C PRO A 74 0.21 -15.73 4.38
N LEU A 75 0.71 -14.87 5.28
CA LEU A 75 0.37 -14.91 6.71
C LEU A 75 -1.09 -14.49 6.93
N LEU A 76 -1.55 -13.46 6.24
CA LEU A 76 -2.95 -13.01 6.28
C LEU A 76 -3.89 -14.07 5.73
N ALA A 77 -3.57 -14.69 4.59
CA ALA A 77 -4.37 -15.79 4.03
C ALA A 77 -4.47 -17.01 4.98
N ARG A 78 -3.39 -17.30 5.72
CA ARG A 78 -3.37 -18.35 6.75
C ARG A 78 -4.13 -17.96 8.01
N LEU A 79 -4.12 -16.69 8.38
CA LEU A 79 -4.91 -16.17 9.50
C LEU A 79 -6.41 -16.33 9.20
N GLU A 80 -6.85 -16.01 7.99
CA GLU A 80 -8.24 -16.16 7.54
C GLU A 80 -8.68 -17.62 7.45
N SER A 81 -7.84 -18.49 6.87
CA SER A 81 -8.17 -19.92 6.68
C SER A 81 -7.91 -20.78 7.93
N ALA A 82 -7.20 -20.25 8.93
CA ALA A 82 -6.68 -20.95 10.10
C ALA A 82 -5.83 -22.19 9.78
N ARG A 83 -5.29 -22.33 8.55
CA ARG A 83 -4.58 -23.53 8.09
C ARG A 83 -3.41 -23.24 7.14
N PRO A 84 -2.20 -23.75 7.42
CA PRO A 84 -1.74 -24.26 8.72
C PRO A 84 -1.70 -23.11 9.74
N PRO A 85 -1.83 -23.40 11.06
CA PRO A 85 -1.77 -22.37 12.09
C PRO A 85 -0.44 -21.62 12.04
N LEU A 86 -0.45 -20.37 12.45
CA LEU A 86 0.74 -19.53 12.49
C LEU A 86 1.70 -20.00 13.58
N ALA A 87 2.99 -20.02 13.27
CA ALA A 87 4.06 -20.28 14.22
C ALA A 87 4.38 -19.01 15.04
N GLY A 88 5.05 -19.18 16.18
CA GLY A 88 5.44 -18.07 17.06
C GLY A 88 6.12 -16.89 16.34
N PRO A 89 7.16 -17.10 15.51
CA PRO A 89 7.80 -16.02 14.75
C PRO A 89 6.86 -15.29 13.79
N GLU A 90 5.91 -16.00 13.17
CA GLU A 90 4.93 -15.42 12.24
C GLU A 90 3.92 -14.54 12.99
N ILE A 91 3.52 -14.96 14.19
CA ILE A 91 2.68 -14.15 15.08
C ILE A 91 3.41 -12.86 15.48
N LEU A 92 4.71 -12.94 15.80
CA LEU A 92 5.52 -11.76 16.11
C LEU A 92 5.68 -10.83 14.90
N ALA A 93 5.82 -11.36 13.69
CA ALA A 93 5.86 -10.56 12.48
C ALA A 93 4.54 -9.78 12.28
N LEU A 94 3.38 -10.43 12.45
CA LEU A 94 2.09 -9.76 12.42
C LEU A 94 1.93 -8.71 13.52
N ALA A 95 2.43 -8.99 14.73
CA ALA A 95 2.42 -8.01 15.82
C ALA A 95 3.23 -6.75 15.45
N ARG A 96 4.40 -6.91 14.82
CA ARG A 96 5.21 -5.77 14.33
C ARG A 96 4.47 -4.96 13.25
N LEU A 97 3.76 -5.64 12.34
CA LEU A 97 2.92 -4.97 11.35
C LEU A 97 1.82 -4.14 12.01
N LEU A 98 1.15 -4.68 13.04
CA LEU A 98 0.13 -3.97 13.82
C LEU A 98 0.72 -2.76 14.55
N THR A 99 1.90 -2.89 15.16
CA THR A 99 2.60 -1.77 15.79
C THR A 99 2.90 -0.65 14.80
N ALA A 100 3.45 -0.99 13.63
CA ALA A 100 3.71 0.00 12.57
C ALA A 100 2.42 0.69 12.08
N GLY A 101 1.31 -0.05 11.99
CA GLY A 101 0.00 0.52 11.70
C GLY A 101 -0.45 1.53 12.77
N GLY A 102 -0.25 1.23 14.05
CA GLY A 102 -0.52 2.14 15.15
C GLY A 102 0.30 3.42 15.09
N GLU A 103 1.59 3.32 14.77
CA GLU A 103 2.49 4.47 14.59
C GLU A 103 2.06 5.34 13.39
N ALA A 104 1.70 4.73 12.27
CA ALA A 104 1.18 5.44 11.12
C ALA A 104 -0.12 6.19 11.44
N ILE A 105 -1.07 5.54 12.14
CA ILE A 105 -2.32 6.16 12.61
C ILE A 105 -2.03 7.34 13.54
N ALA A 106 -1.11 7.19 14.48
CA ALA A 106 -0.71 8.27 15.37
C ALA A 106 -0.14 9.46 14.60
N ARG A 107 0.69 9.21 13.57
CA ARG A 107 1.24 10.26 12.71
C ARG A 107 0.18 10.99 11.90
N VAL A 108 -0.76 10.26 11.31
CA VAL A 108 -1.92 10.85 10.59
C VAL A 108 -2.75 11.73 11.52
N ARG A 109 -3.05 11.26 12.74
CA ARG A 109 -3.86 12.00 13.72
C ARG A 109 -3.14 13.23 14.30
N GLY A 110 -1.82 13.16 14.40
CA GLY A 110 -0.98 14.26 14.89
C GLY A 110 -0.50 15.23 13.80
N ALA A 111 -0.97 15.09 12.56
CA ALA A 111 -0.48 15.89 11.45
C ALA A 111 -0.93 17.36 11.55
N GLU A 112 -0.02 18.28 11.23
CA GLU A 112 -0.32 19.71 11.09
C GLU A 112 0.04 20.20 9.67
N PRO A 113 -0.92 20.72 8.89
CA PRO A 113 -2.37 20.75 9.15
C PRO A 113 -2.99 19.35 9.25
N PRO A 114 -4.20 19.23 9.86
CA PRO A 114 -4.88 17.94 10.01
C PRO A 114 -5.21 17.34 8.65
N CYS A 115 -5.11 16.01 8.57
CA CYS A 115 -5.55 15.26 7.41
C CYS A 115 -7.08 15.42 7.22
N PRO A 116 -7.57 15.52 5.98
CA PRO A 116 -9.01 15.57 5.69
C PRO A 116 -9.71 14.28 6.15
N GLU A 117 -10.97 14.42 6.61
CA GLU A 117 -11.85 13.30 6.99
C GLU A 117 -12.39 12.50 5.80
#